data_AF-A0A9D1N8S8-F1
#
_entry.id   AF-A0A9D1N8S8-F1
#
_cell.length_a   1.000
_cell.length_b   1.000
_cell.length_c   1.000
_cell.angle_alpha   90.00
_cell.angle_beta   90.00
_cell.angle_gamma   90.00
#
_symmetry.space_group_name_H-M   'P 1'
#
loop_
_entity.id
_entity.type
_entity.pdbx_description
1 polymer ?
#
loop_
_entity_poly.entity_id
_entity_poly.type
_entity_poly.pdbx_seq_one_letter_code
_entity_poly.pdbx_strand_id
1 'polypeptide(L)'
;MYNAGMGSDCIALGALADELDSALRGARVNKIVQPEADEIRLFFRAAGGRNPVLVISCNAGAPRMHFTSSQKPNPAGAPAFCMLLRKHLGTALVERVFLHENDRIIGIMFSARTEM
;
A
#
# COMPACT_ATOMS: atom_id res chain seq x y z
N MET A 1 6.46 -4.53 19.43
CA MET A 1 6.53 -3.87 20.75
C MET A 1 7.00 -2.45 20.52
N TYR A 2 6.17 -1.47 20.89
CA TYR A 2 6.48 -0.04 20.80
C TYR A 2 7.07 0.40 22.14
N ASN A 3 8.30 0.93 22.13
CA ASN A 3 9.02 1.28 23.36
C ASN A 3 9.03 2.79 23.59
N ALA A 4 9.18 3.21 24.85
CA ALA A 4 9.11 4.61 25.30
C ALA A 4 10.15 5.57 24.70
N GLY A 5 11.14 5.07 23.95
CA GLY A 5 12.12 5.88 23.21
C GLY A 5 11.74 6.18 21.74
N MET A 6 10.63 5.64 21.24
CA MET A 6 10.13 5.92 19.89
C MET A 6 9.30 7.21 19.89
N GLY A 7 9.53 8.08 18.89
CA GLY A 7 8.70 9.26 18.68
C GLY A 7 7.23 8.89 18.46
N SER A 8 6.31 9.79 18.84
CA SER A 8 4.86 9.57 18.71
C SER A 8 4.43 9.18 17.30
N ASP A 9 5.07 9.76 16.28
CA ASP A 9 4.80 9.50 14.88
C ASP A 9 5.13 8.04 14.51
N CYS A 10 6.23 7.50 15.03
CA CYS A 10 6.65 6.13 14.79
C CYS A 10 5.75 5.12 15.49
N ILE A 11 5.19 5.49 16.65
CA ILE A 11 4.18 4.68 17.34
C ILE A 11 2.90 4.61 16.49
N ALA A 12 2.43 5.76 15.98
CA ALA A 12 1.24 5.80 15.13
C ALA A 12 1.43 5.04 13.81
N LEU A 13 2.58 5.23 13.14
CA LEU A 13 2.90 4.51 11.91
C LEU A 13 3.14 3.02 12.14
N GLY A 14 3.66 2.64 13.31
CA GLY A 14 3.74 1.25 13.73
C GLY A 14 2.37 0.61 13.81
N ALA A 15 1.44 1.24 14.54
CA ALA A 15 0.07 0.75 14.65
C ALA A 15 -0.62 0.65 13.27
N LEU A 16 -0.38 1.63 12.40
CA LEU A 16 -0.83 1.59 11.00
C LEU A 16 -0.22 0.40 10.25
N ALA A 17 1.09 0.16 10.37
CA ALA A 17 1.75 -0.97 9.72
C ALA A 17 1.16 -2.32 10.19
N ASP A 18 0.88 -2.48 11.49
CA ASP A 18 0.23 -3.67 12.05
C ASP A 18 -1.19 -3.86 11.51
N GLU A 19 -1.97 -2.78 11.39
CA GLU A 19 -3.32 -2.81 10.81
C GLU A 19 -3.28 -3.24 9.33
N LEU A 20 -2.37 -2.64 8.56
CA LEU A 20 -2.16 -2.96 7.16
C LEU A 20 -1.70 -4.39 6.96
N ASP A 21 -0.77 -4.88 7.79
CA ASP A 21 -0.28 -6.25 7.74
C ASP A 21 -1.41 -7.25 8.02
N SER A 22 -2.21 -7.02 9.07
CA SER A 22 -3.37 -7.86 9.40
C SER A 22 -4.41 -7.91 8.28
N ALA A 23 -4.63 -6.78 7.60
CA ALA A 23 -5.58 -6.69 6.51
C ALA A 23 -5.06 -7.27 5.18
N LEU A 24 -3.76 -7.14 4.90
CA LEU A 24 -3.18 -7.41 3.59
C LEU A 24 -2.29 -8.65 3.52
N ARG A 25 -1.81 -9.22 4.63
CA ARG A 25 -0.96 -10.41 4.60
C ARG A 25 -1.64 -11.55 3.82
N GLY A 26 -0.95 -12.06 2.81
CA GLY A 26 -1.46 -13.08 1.88
C GLY A 26 -2.45 -12.57 0.83
N ALA A 27 -2.81 -11.28 0.82
CA ALA A 27 -3.67 -10.70 -0.19
C ALA A 27 -2.92 -10.55 -1.52
N ARG A 28 -3.67 -10.73 -2.61
CA ARG A 28 -3.14 -10.61 -3.98
C ARG A 28 -3.44 -9.24 -4.55
N VAL A 29 -2.45 -8.59 -5.16
CA VAL A 29 -2.67 -7.38 -5.96
C VAL A 29 -3.56 -7.71 -7.16
N ASN A 30 -4.70 -7.03 -7.27
CA ASN A 30 -5.69 -7.20 -8.32
C ASN A 30 -5.59 -6.08 -9.36
N LYS A 31 -5.53 -4.83 -8.89
CA LYS A 31 -5.52 -3.65 -9.76
C LYS A 31 -4.66 -2.56 -9.14
N ILE A 32 -3.96 -1.82 -9.99
CA ILE A 32 -3.18 -0.64 -9.60
C ILE A 32 -3.63 0.52 -10.45
N VAL A 33 -3.97 1.65 -9.84
CA VAL A 33 -4.34 2.89 -10.52
C VAL A 33 -3.68 4.08 -9.85
N GLN A 34 -3.50 5.15 -10.60
CA GLN A 34 -2.93 6.40 -10.14
C GLN A 34 -3.92 7.51 -10.54
N PRO A 35 -4.92 7.83 -9.69
CA PRO A 35 -5.94 8.82 -10.01
C PRO A 35 -5.40 10.25 -10.04
N GLU A 36 -4.35 10.53 -9.26
CA GLU A 36 -3.68 11.83 -9.16
C GLU A 36 -2.17 11.62 -9.27
N ALA A 37 -1.43 12.69 -9.59
CA ALA A 37 0.02 12.59 -9.81
C ALA A 37 0.78 12.06 -8.57
N ASP A 38 0.27 12.33 -7.37
CA ASP A 38 0.85 12.01 -6.07
C ASP A 38 0.03 10.97 -5.28
N GLU A 39 -0.93 10.28 -5.90
CA GLU A 39 -1.77 9.25 -5.26
C GLU A 39 -1.76 7.95 -6.06
N ILE A 40 -1.45 6.82 -5.41
CA ILE A 40 -1.66 5.47 -5.94
C ILE A 40 -2.73 4.76 -5.14
N ARG A 41 -3.54 3.97 -5.84
CA ARG A 41 -4.47 3.03 -5.25
C ARG A 41 -4.12 1.60 -5.65
N LEU A 42 -3.87 0.78 -4.64
CA LEU A 42 -3.65 -0.66 -4.76
C LEU A 42 -4.93 -1.39 -4.34
N PHE A 43 -5.52 -2.12 -5.27
CA PHE A 43 -6.67 -2.96 -5.04
C PHE A 43 -6.18 -4.37 -4.78
N PHE A 44 -6.63 -4.95 -3.67
CA PHE A 44 -6.26 -6.30 -3.29
C PHE A 44 -7.47 -7.23 -3.33
N ARG A 45 -7.18 -8.52 -3.48
CA ARG A 45 -8.11 -9.61 -3.20
C ARG A 45 -7.56 -10.38 -2.01
N ALA A 46 -8.20 -10.26 -0.87
CA ALA A 46 -7.83 -10.95 0.37
C ALA A 46 -8.74 -12.15 0.64
N ALA A 47 -8.36 -12.98 1.62
CA ALA A 47 -9.18 -14.11 2.06
C ALA A 47 -10.55 -13.65 2.60
N GLY A 48 -11.54 -14.54 2.51
CA GLY A 48 -12.91 -14.26 2.97
C GLY A 48 -13.69 -13.29 2.09
N GLY A 49 -13.29 -13.11 0.83
CA GLY A 49 -13.99 -12.24 -0.13
C GLY A 49 -13.77 -10.74 0.06
N ARG A 50 -12.89 -10.34 0.98
CA ARG A 50 -12.54 -8.94 1.22
C ARG A 50 -11.71 -8.39 0.06
N ASN A 51 -12.06 -7.19 -0.39
CA ASN A 51 -11.35 -6.50 -1.48
C ASN A 51 -10.87 -5.11 -1.02
N PRO A 52 -9.90 -5.03 -0.10
CA PRO A 52 -9.46 -3.75 0.42
C PRO A 52 -8.75 -2.94 -0.68
N VAL A 53 -8.96 -1.62 -0.64
CA VAL A 53 -8.30 -0.66 -1.52
C VAL A 53 -7.42 0.24 -0.67
N LEU A 54 -6.11 0.10 -0.81
CA LEU A 54 -5.14 0.93 -0.12
C LEU A 54 -4.85 2.17 -0.94
N VAL A 55 -5.02 3.35 -0.34
CA VAL A 55 -4.57 4.63 -0.87
C VAL A 55 -3.20 4.94 -0.30
N ILE A 56 -2.26 5.33 -1.15
CA ILE A 56 -0.94 5.85 -0.78
C ILE A 56 -0.83 7.21 -1.44
N SER A 57 -0.79 8.27 -0.63
CA SER A 57 -0.63 9.64 -1.11
C SER A 57 0.66 10.24 -0.59
N CYS A 58 1.46 10.77 -1.50
CA CYS A 58 2.69 11.51 -1.24
C CYS A 58 2.48 13.02 -1.37
N ASN A 59 1.23 13.49 -1.26
CA ASN A 59 0.92 14.92 -1.29
C ASN A 59 1.63 15.63 -0.14
N ALA A 60 2.38 16.69 -0.42
CA ALA A 60 3.20 17.39 0.58
C ALA A 60 2.38 17.99 1.74
N GLY A 61 1.12 18.36 1.50
CA GLY A 61 0.23 18.90 2.53
C GLY A 61 -0.55 17.83 3.31
N ALA A 62 -0.65 16.61 2.78
CA ALA A 62 -1.44 15.53 3.38
C ALA A 62 -0.90 14.13 3.04
N PRO A 63 0.36 13.80 3.41
CA PRO A 63 0.93 12.48 3.17
C PRO A 63 0.19 11.46 4.02
N ARG A 64 -0.33 10.40 3.41
CA ARG A 64 -1.19 9.44 4.12
C ARG A 64 -1.24 8.09 3.44
N MET A 65 -1.50 7.06 4.25
CA MET A 65 -1.80 5.72 3.81
C MET A 65 -3.03 5.21 4.57
N HIS A 66 -4.07 4.77 3.85
CA HIS A 66 -5.32 4.33 4.48
C HIS A 66 -6.15 3.47 3.52
N PHE A 67 -7.05 2.66 4.08
CA PHE A 67 -8.07 1.97 3.28
C PHE A 67 -9.19 2.93 2.87
N THR A 68 -9.73 2.72 1.67
CA THR A 68 -10.85 3.51 1.16
C THR A 68 -11.93 2.64 0.53
N SER A 69 -13.17 3.09 0.65
CA SER A 69 -14.30 2.64 -0.16
C SER A 69 -14.66 3.62 -1.28
N SER A 70 -13.98 4.78 -1.33
CA SER A 70 -14.24 5.82 -2.34
C SER A 70 -13.77 5.38 -3.72
N GLN A 71 -14.50 5.81 -4.75
CA GLN A 71 -14.08 5.67 -6.13
C GLN A 71 -13.67 7.03 -6.67
N LYS A 72 -12.56 7.06 -7.41
CA LYS A 72 -12.12 8.22 -8.20
C LYS A 72 -12.14 7.82 -9.68
N PRO A 73 -12.47 8.75 -10.60
CA PRO A 73 -12.32 8.49 -12.02
C PRO A 73 -10.85 8.18 -12.33
N ASN A 74 -10.61 7.23 -13.23
CA ASN A 74 -9.26 6.96 -13.70
C ASN A 74 -8.88 8.00 -14.77
N PRO A 75 -7.61 8.43 -14.83
CA PRO A 75 -7.14 9.26 -15.93
C PRO A 75 -7.30 8.51 -17.27
N ALA A 76 -7.45 9.27 -18.36
CA ALA A 76 -7.68 8.72 -19.71
C ALA A 76 -6.55 7.79 -20.18
N GLY A 77 -5.33 7.97 -19.66
CA GLY A 77 -4.19 7.07 -19.87
C GLY A 77 -3.46 6.79 -18.56
N ALA A 78 -2.95 5.56 -18.41
CA ALA A 78 -2.19 5.19 -17.22
C ALA A 78 -0.80 5.85 -17.25
N PRO A 79 -0.40 6.59 -16.19
CA PRO A 79 0.95 7.17 -16.10
C PRO A 79 2.03 6.08 -16.15
N ALA A 80 3.24 6.44 -16.62
CA ALA A 80 4.35 5.50 -16.77
C ALA A 80 4.69 4.75 -15.46
N PHE A 81 4.63 5.44 -14.32
CA PHE A 81 4.88 4.83 -13.01
C PHE A 81 3.84 3.76 -12.65
N CYS A 82 2.55 4.04 -12.87
CA CYS A 82 1.47 3.08 -12.71
C CYS A 82 1.70 1.81 -13.57
N MET A 83 2.18 1.98 -14.80
CA MET A 83 2.50 0.85 -15.69
C MET A 83 3.69 0.02 -15.20
N LEU A 84 4.75 0.67 -14.69
CA LEU A 84 5.87 -0.04 -14.06
C LEU A 84 5.41 -0.87 -12.85
N LEU A 85 4.61 -0.28 -11.97
CA LEU A 85 4.06 -1.00 -10.82
C LEU A 85 3.21 -2.20 -11.25
N ARG A 86 2.38 -2.05 -12.29
CA ARG A 86 1.59 -3.16 -12.83
C ARG A 86 2.47 -4.29 -13.36
N LYS A 87 3.58 -3.96 -14.04
CA LYS A 87 4.53 -4.96 -14.55
C LYS A 87 5.19 -5.76 -13.43
N HIS A 88 5.57 -5.12 -12.33
CA HIS A 88 6.32 -5.76 -11.25
C HIS A 88 5.45 -6.35 -10.13
N LEU A 89 4.31 -5.73 -9.84
CA LEU A 89 3.44 -6.10 -8.73
C LEU A 89 2.11 -6.69 -9.18
N GLY A 90 1.85 -6.76 -10.49
CA GLY A 90 0.67 -7.42 -11.02
C GLY A 90 0.59 -8.85 -10.50
N THR A 91 -0.51 -9.20 -9.85
CA THR A 91 -0.74 -10.52 -9.22
C THR A 91 0.19 -10.90 -8.07
N ALA A 92 1.06 -9.99 -7.62
CA ALA A 92 1.95 -10.25 -6.50
C ALA A 92 1.19 -10.46 -5.19
N LEU A 93 1.76 -11.26 -4.29
CA LEU A 93 1.23 -11.52 -2.96
C LEU A 93 1.93 -10.63 -1.94
N VAL A 94 1.17 -10.03 -1.03
CA VAL A 94 1.74 -9.30 0.11
C VAL A 94 2.23 -10.31 1.15
N GLU A 95 3.53 -10.29 1.45
CA GLU A 95 4.15 -11.16 2.45
C GLU A 95 4.13 -10.55 3.85
N ARG A 96 4.37 -9.24 3.91
CA ARG A 96 4.46 -8.49 5.16
C ARG A 96 4.32 -6.99 4.91
N VAL A 97 3.71 -6.28 5.85
CA VAL A 97 3.83 -4.83 6.03
C VAL A 97 4.54 -4.56 7.37
N PHE A 98 5.47 -3.60 7.41
CA PHE A 98 6.23 -3.29 8.63
C PHE A 98 6.74 -1.85 8.66
N LEU A 99 6.99 -1.35 9.87
CA LEU A 99 7.72 -0.10 10.09
C LEU A 99 9.23 -0.36 9.99
N HIS A 100 9.95 0.44 9.19
CA HIS A 100 11.39 0.28 9.01
C HIS A 100 12.17 1.14 10.01
N GLU A 101 13.04 0.49 10.80
CA GLU A 101 14.06 1.12 11.68
C GLU A 101 13.57 2.27 12.58
N ASN A 102 12.30 2.25 13.01
CA ASN A 102 11.67 3.33 13.79
C ASN A 102 11.73 4.70 13.09
N ASP A 103 11.74 4.72 11.76
CA ASP A 103 11.57 5.93 10.95
C ASP A 103 10.17 5.94 10.30
N ARG A 104 9.80 7.05 9.67
CA ARG A 104 8.50 7.25 8.99
C ARG A 104 8.46 6.56 7.63
N ILE A 105 8.86 5.29 7.60
CA ILE A 105 8.98 4.45 6.42
C ILE A 105 8.18 3.16 6.66
N ILE A 106 7.13 2.97 5.87
CA ILE A 106 6.37 1.72 5.82
C ILE A 106 6.90 0.87 4.67
N GLY A 107 7.44 -0.31 5.00
CA GLY A 107 7.83 -1.32 4.04
C GLY A 107 6.67 -2.26 3.72
N ILE A 108 6.42 -2.51 2.44
CA ILE A 108 5.49 -3.55 1.98
C ILE A 108 6.29 -4.54 1.14
N MET A 109 6.40 -5.78 1.62
CA MET A 109 7.07 -6.86 0.92
C MET A 109 6.08 -7.62 0.05
N PHE A 110 6.47 -7.80 -1.22
CA PHE A 110 5.70 -8.52 -2.21
C PHE A 110 6.50 -9.71 -2.73
N SER A 111 5.85 -10.88 -2.80
CA SER A 111 6.32 -11.97 -3.65
C SER A 111 5.66 -11.86 -5.01
N ALA A 112 6.44 -11.47 -6.01
CA ALA A 112 6.03 -11.41 -7.40
C ALA A 112 6.72 -12.52 -8.21
N ARG A 113 6.03 -13.04 -9.21
CA ARG A 113 6.66 -13.84 -10.27
C ARG A 113 6.85 -12.95 -11.47
N THR A 114 8.10 -12.75 -11.87
CA THR A 114 8.41 -12.17 -13.16
C THR A 114 8.32 -13.27 -14.20
N GLU A 115 7.57 -13.04 -15.28
CA GLU A 115 7.70 -13.87 -16.48
C GLU A 115 9.11 -13.63 -17.05
N MET A 116 9.84 -14.73 -17.26
CA MET A 116 11.22 -14.75 -17.74
C MET A 116 11.27 -14.64 -19.27
#